data_AF-A0A7S3P888-F1
#
_entry.id   AF-A0A7S3P888-F1
#
_cell.length_a   1.000
_cell.length_b   1.000
_cell.length_c   1.000
_cell.angle_alpha   90.00
_cell.angle_beta   90.00
_cell.angle_gamma   90.00
#
_symmetry.space_group_name_H-M   'P 1'
#
loop_
_entity.id
_entity.type
_entity.pdbx_description
1 polymer ?
#
loop_
_entity_poly.entity_id
_entity_poly.type
_entity_poly.pdbx_seq_one_letter_code
_entity_poly.pdbx_strand_id
1 'polypeptide(L)'
;GGHGRGGGRGSGGSEINPSTLFPEFVPVADPRQEGEGLEHSIVLLVGLPGAGKSTFGSIVETCVPWMYSRVNQDELSSRQKCISRATEILNEGKCAIVDRCNF
;
A
#
# COMPACT_ATOMS: atom_id res chain seq x y z
N GLY A 1 -11.47 27.54 -40.60
CA GLY A 1 -12.44 26.96 -39.66
C GLY A 1 -12.03 25.54 -39.38
N GLY A 2 -11.62 25.24 -38.15
CA GLY A 2 -11.18 23.90 -37.74
C GLY A 2 -12.27 23.14 -37.01
N HIS A 3 -12.27 21.81 -37.13
CA HIS A 3 -12.91 20.77 -36.28
C HIS A 3 -11.91 19.58 -36.37
N GLY A 4 -11.19 19.13 -35.33
CA GLY A 4 -11.66 18.35 -34.15
C GLY A 4 -12.04 16.92 -34.59
N ARG A 5 -11.61 15.77 -34.03
CA ARG A 5 -10.99 15.31 -32.76
C ARG A 5 -10.39 13.92 -33.09
N GLY A 6 -9.24 13.46 -32.58
CA GLY A 6 -8.94 13.24 -31.17
C GLY A 6 -9.57 11.94 -30.65
N GLY A 7 -9.11 10.77 -31.11
CA GLY A 7 -9.59 9.44 -30.67
C GLY A 7 -8.62 8.78 -29.69
N GLY A 8 -8.66 9.18 -28.43
CA GLY A 8 -7.98 8.47 -27.33
C GLY A 8 -8.88 7.35 -26.80
N ARG A 9 -8.50 6.10 -27.00
CA ARG A 9 -9.11 4.96 -26.31
C ARG A 9 -8.58 4.94 -24.88
N GLY A 10 -9.37 5.45 -23.94
CA GLY A 10 -9.13 5.28 -22.52
C GLY A 10 -9.27 3.81 -22.14
N SER A 11 -8.19 3.25 -21.62
CA SER A 11 -8.14 1.97 -20.91
C SER A 11 -9.06 2.04 -19.69
N GLY A 12 -10.16 1.29 -19.70
CA GLY A 12 -10.97 1.03 -18.52
C GLY A 12 -10.22 0.13 -17.55
N GLY A 13 -9.34 0.71 -16.73
CA GLY A 13 -8.90 0.08 -15.50
C GLY A 13 -10.07 0.12 -14.53
N SER A 14 -10.70 -1.02 -14.28
CA SER A 14 -11.64 -1.15 -13.17
C SER A 14 -10.86 -0.93 -11.88
N GLU A 15 -10.94 0.30 -11.36
CA GLU A 15 -10.38 0.68 -10.08
C GLU A 15 -11.07 -0.19 -9.02
N ILE A 16 -10.30 -1.13 -8.45
CA ILE A 16 -10.80 -2.03 -7.43
C ILE A 16 -11.16 -1.18 -6.23
N ASN A 17 -12.44 -1.08 -5.88
CA ASN A 17 -12.90 -0.43 -4.67
C ASN A 17 -12.82 -1.44 -3.51
N PRO A 18 -11.89 -1.32 -2.56
CA PRO A 18 -11.70 -2.34 -1.53
C PRO A 18 -12.90 -2.47 -0.58
N SER A 19 -13.69 -1.40 -0.44
CA SER A 19 -14.92 -1.41 0.37
C SER A 19 -16.01 -2.33 -0.18
N THR A 20 -15.96 -2.70 -1.47
CA THR A 20 -16.93 -3.63 -2.08
C THR A 20 -16.48 -5.08 -2.09
N LEU A 21 -15.17 -5.36 -1.98
CA LEU A 21 -14.66 -6.72 -1.87
C LEU A 21 -14.60 -7.24 -0.42
N PHE A 22 -14.47 -6.35 0.57
CA PHE A 22 -14.33 -6.73 1.98
C PHE A 22 -15.14 -5.78 2.88
N PRO A 23 -16.47 -5.98 3.01
CA PRO A 23 -17.34 -5.08 3.78
C PRO A 23 -17.03 -5.05 5.28
N GLU A 24 -16.32 -6.05 5.82
CA GLU A 24 -15.82 -6.02 7.21
C GLU A 24 -14.58 -5.13 7.40
N PHE A 25 -13.89 -4.75 6.32
CA PHE A 25 -12.63 -4.01 6.38
C PHE A 25 -12.87 -2.52 6.09
N VAL A 26 -13.66 -1.88 6.95
CA VAL A 26 -13.97 -0.45 6.89
C VAL A 26 -12.72 0.37 7.24
N PRO A 27 -12.39 1.46 6.54
CA PRO A 27 -11.29 2.33 6.92
C PRO A 27 -11.48 2.89 8.33
N VAL A 28 -10.54 2.61 9.22
CA VAL A 28 -10.67 2.83 10.68
C VAL A 28 -10.64 4.29 11.17
N ALA A 29 -10.63 5.37 10.38
CA ALA A 29 -10.35 6.74 10.87
C ALA A 29 -9.03 6.90 11.70
N ASP A 30 -8.33 8.00 11.48
CA ASP A 30 -7.02 8.24 12.12
C ASP A 30 -7.17 8.59 13.61
N PRO A 31 -6.74 7.72 14.54
CA PRO A 31 -6.96 7.92 15.97
C PRO A 31 -5.81 8.68 16.64
N ARG A 32 -4.89 9.33 15.88
CA ARG A 32 -3.71 10.04 16.42
C ARG A 32 -4.02 11.30 17.27
N GLN A 33 -5.13 11.29 18.01
CA GLN A 33 -5.42 12.18 19.12
C GLN A 33 -4.77 11.62 20.40
N GLU A 34 -3.65 12.25 20.77
CA GLU A 34 -3.02 12.28 22.11
C GLU A 34 -2.19 11.07 22.59
N GLY A 35 -0.86 11.26 22.56
CA GLY A 35 -0.02 10.99 23.74
C GLY A 35 0.81 9.71 23.76
N GLU A 36 0.29 8.59 23.28
CA GLU A 36 1.00 7.31 23.37
C GLU A 36 1.67 7.01 22.01
N GLY A 37 3.00 7.13 21.95
CA GLY A 37 3.75 6.84 20.73
C GLY A 37 3.44 5.43 20.24
N LEU A 38 2.84 5.30 19.05
CA LEU A 38 2.66 3.99 18.42
C LEU A 38 4.07 3.42 18.18
N GLU A 39 4.37 2.27 18.79
CA GLU A 39 5.62 1.53 18.54
C GLU A 39 5.73 1.21 17.04
N HIS A 40 6.54 1.98 16.32
CA HIS A 40 6.69 1.84 14.88
C HIS A 40 7.29 0.47 14.54
N SER A 41 6.53 -0.33 13.80
CA SER A 41 6.87 -1.73 13.52
C SER A 41 7.05 -1.98 12.03
N ILE A 42 7.80 -3.04 11.71
CA ILE A 42 7.94 -3.55 10.33
C ILE A 42 7.18 -4.87 10.23
N VAL A 43 6.26 -4.95 9.27
CA VAL A 43 5.52 -6.18 8.95
C VAL A 43 6.15 -6.81 7.71
N LEU A 44 6.72 -8.01 7.86
CA LEU A 44 7.27 -8.77 6.75
C LEU A 44 6.28 -9.83 6.28
N LEU A 45 5.85 -9.76 5.02
CA LEU A 45 4.93 -10.74 4.44
C LEU A 45 5.70 -11.94 3.88
N VAL A 46 5.41 -13.15 4.37
CA VAL A 46 6.07 -14.41 3.97
C VAL A 46 5.03 -15.47 3.64
N GLY A 47 5.25 -16.24 2.57
CA GLY A 47 4.34 -17.31 2.15
C GLY A 47 4.45 -17.61 0.66
N LEU A 48 3.80 -18.69 0.22
CA LEU A 48 3.86 -19.20 -1.17
C LEU A 48 3.42 -18.14 -2.21
N PRO A 49 3.93 -18.21 -3.45
CA PRO A 49 3.36 -17.46 -4.57
C PRO A 49 1.85 -17.73 -4.69
N GLY A 50 1.05 -16.69 -4.94
CA GLY A 50 -0.41 -16.82 -5.01
C GLY A 50 -1.15 -16.87 -3.66
N ALA A 51 -0.47 -16.86 -2.51
CA ALA A 51 -1.10 -16.89 -1.19
C ALA A 51 -1.80 -15.56 -0.77
N GLY A 52 -1.89 -14.57 -1.67
CA GLY A 52 -2.61 -13.30 -1.41
C GLY A 52 -1.85 -12.26 -0.57
N LYS A 53 -0.54 -12.40 -0.36
CA LYS A 53 0.29 -11.47 0.44
C LYS A 53 0.20 -10.01 -0.05
N SER A 54 0.42 -9.78 -1.34
CA SER A 54 0.34 -8.45 -1.93
C SER A 54 -1.07 -7.87 -1.84
N THR A 55 -2.10 -8.72 -1.98
CA THR A 55 -3.51 -8.35 -1.79
C THR A 55 -3.75 -7.89 -0.35
N PHE A 56 -3.30 -8.66 0.63
CA PHE A 56 -3.40 -8.29 2.05
C PHE A 56 -2.68 -6.96 2.33
N GLY A 57 -1.44 -6.80 1.88
CA GLY A 57 -0.68 -5.57 2.09
C GLY A 57 -1.34 -4.34 1.47
N SER A 58 -1.92 -4.48 0.27
CA SER A 58 -2.65 -3.40 -0.42
C SER A 58 -3.95 -3.02 0.31
N ILE A 59 -4.68 -4.01 0.84
CA ILE A 59 -5.90 -3.78 1.63
C ILE A 59 -5.56 -3.03 2.92
N VAL A 60 -4.52 -3.45 3.65
CA VAL A 60 -4.11 -2.79 4.90
C VAL A 60 -3.70 -1.33 4.65
N GLU A 61 -2.88 -1.08 3.62
CA GLU A 61 -2.48 0.29 3.24
C GLU A 61 -3.69 1.15 2.87
N THR A 62 -4.69 0.59 2.17
CA THR A 62 -5.88 1.36 1.76
C THR A 62 -6.84 1.64 2.92
N CYS A 63 -7.01 0.70 3.84
CA CYS A 63 -7.97 0.86 4.93
C CYS A 63 -7.40 1.59 6.15
N VAL A 64 -6.07 1.60 6.33
CA VAL A 64 -5.43 2.30 7.46
C VAL A 64 -4.20 3.13 7.00
N PRO A 65 -4.34 4.02 6.01
CA PRO A 65 -3.22 4.72 5.35
C PRO A 65 -2.45 5.70 6.26
N TRP A 66 -3.06 6.10 7.39
CA TRP A 66 -2.39 6.92 8.41
C TRP A 66 -1.45 6.10 9.30
N MET A 67 -1.61 4.77 9.36
CA MET A 67 -0.82 3.89 10.23
C MET A 67 0.14 3.01 9.43
N TYR A 68 -0.22 2.58 8.22
CA TYR A 68 0.61 1.67 7.43
C TYR A 68 0.94 2.24 6.06
N SER A 69 2.14 1.95 5.57
CA SER A 69 2.50 2.12 4.16
C SER A 69 3.35 0.97 3.67
N ARG A 70 3.20 0.64 2.39
CA ARG A 70 3.76 -0.56 1.78
C ARG A 70 5.10 -0.25 1.11
N VAL A 71 6.02 -1.19 1.23
CA VAL A 71 7.32 -1.22 0.56
C VAL A 71 7.32 -2.44 -0.35
N ASN A 72 7.07 -2.22 -1.64
CA ASN A 72 7.13 -3.28 -2.65
C ASN A 72 8.55 -3.38 -3.20
N GLN A 73 9.24 -4.50 -2.91
CA GLN A 73 10.61 -4.68 -3.39
C GLN A 73 10.70 -4.85 -4.91
N ASP A 74 9.69 -5.44 -5.54
CA ASP A 74 9.67 -5.68 -6.99
C ASP A 74 9.61 -4.34 -7.74
N GLU A 75 8.92 -3.35 -7.19
CA GLU A 75 8.85 -1.97 -7.73
C GLU A 75 10.13 -1.18 -7.45
N LEU A 76 10.73 -1.37 -6.27
CA LEU A 76 11.87 -0.59 -5.84
C LEU A 76 13.21 -1.09 -6.39
N SER A 77 13.28 -2.24 -7.06
CA SER A 77 14.44 -2.77 -7.83
C SER A 77 15.77 -2.98 -7.07
N SER A 78 15.94 -2.45 -5.85
CA SER A 78 17.13 -2.65 -5.03
C SER A 78 16.81 -2.70 -3.53
N ARG A 79 17.56 -3.54 -2.80
CA ARG A 79 17.47 -3.65 -1.33
C ARG A 79 17.67 -2.29 -0.65
N GLN A 80 18.59 -1.48 -1.16
CA GLN A 80 18.88 -0.17 -0.58
C GLN A 80 17.66 0.76 -0.67
N LYS A 81 16.96 0.78 -1.81
CA LYS A 81 15.73 1.56 -1.99
C LYS A 81 14.61 1.08 -1.06
N CYS A 82 14.48 -0.23 -0.84
CA CYS A 82 13.54 -0.77 0.15
C CYS A 82 13.85 -0.28 1.57
N ILE A 83 15.13 -0.31 1.97
CA ILE A 83 15.56 0.15 3.29
C ILE A 83 15.30 1.66 3.44
N SER A 84 15.67 2.45 2.43
CA SER A 84 15.40 3.90 2.43
C SER A 84 13.91 4.19 2.56
N ARG A 85 13.06 3.54 1.74
CA ARG A 85 11.60 3.76 1.81
C ARG A 85 11.01 3.31 3.14
N ALA A 86 11.43 2.17 3.68
CA ALA A 86 10.99 1.72 5.00
C ALA A 86 11.40 2.72 6.09
N THR A 87 12.60 3.28 6.01
CA THR A 87 13.11 4.29 6.95
C THR A 87 12.29 5.57 6.88
N GLU A 88 11.95 6.04 5.67
CA GLU A 88 11.07 7.20 5.48
C GLU A 88 9.69 6.97 6.12
N ILE A 89 9.07 5.82 5.89
CA ILE A 89 7.76 5.46 6.48
C ILE A 89 7.82 5.48 8.02
N LEU A 90 8.88 4.92 8.60
CA LEU A 90 9.05 4.94 10.06
C LEU A 90 9.26 6.36 10.60
N ASN A 91 9.99 7.22 9.88
CA ASN A 91 10.16 8.63 10.25
C ASN A 91 8.87 9.45 10.09
N GLU A 92 7.96 9.05 9.20
CA GLU A 92 6.61 9.64 9.07
C GLU A 92 5.67 9.24 10.22
N GLY A 93 6.14 8.37 11.14
CA GLY A 93 5.35 7.87 12.25
C GLY A 93 4.39 6.73 11.88
N LYS A 94 4.72 5.97 10.83
CA LYS A 94 3.92 4.86 10.30
C LYS A 94 4.66 3.53 10.42
N CYS A 95 3.92 2.44 10.35
CA CYS A 95 4.45 1.09 10.21
C CYS A 95 4.71 0.74 8.75
N ALA A 96 5.83 0.09 8.46
CA ALA A 96 6.20 -0.33 7.11
C ALA A 96 5.78 -1.78 6.84
N ILE A 97 5.04 -2.03 5.76
CA ILE A 97 4.71 -3.39 5.29
C ILE A 97 5.66 -3.75 4.15
N VAL A 98 6.57 -4.69 4.38
CA VAL A 98 7.51 -5.18 3.38
C VAL A 98 6.92 -6.38 2.67
N ASP A 99 6.56 -6.18 1.40
CA ASP A 99 6.11 -7.24 0.49
C ASP A 99 7.30 -7.67 -0.37
N ARG A 100 7.84 -8.86 -0.07
CA ARG A 100 8.98 -9.44 -0.78
C ARG A 100 8.54 -10.73 -1.47
N CYS A 101 8.64 -10.74 -2.81
CA CYS A 101 8.68 -11.99 -3.57
C CYS A 101 10.07 -12.62 -3.37
N ASN A 102 10.22 -13.48 -2.35
CA ASN A 102 11.43 -14.28 -2.21
C ASN A 102 11.36 -15.44 -3.21
N PHE A 103 12.02 -15.29 -4.37
CA PHE A 103 12.32 -16.40 -5.27
C PHE A 103 13.54 -17.17 -4.77
#